data_AF-A0A6J6DSL4-F1
#
_entry.id   AF-A0A6J6DSL4-F1
#
_cell.length_a   1.000
_cell.length_b   1.000
_cell.length_c   1.000
_cell.angle_alpha   90.00
_cell.angle_beta   90.00
_cell.angle_gamma   90.00
#
_symmetry.space_group_name_H-M   'P 1'
#
loop_
_entity.id
_entity.type
_entity.pdbx_description
1 polymer ?
#
loop_
_entity_poly.entity_id
_entity_poly.type
_entity_poly.pdbx_seq_one_letter_code
_entity_poly.pdbx_strand_id
1 'polypeptide(L)'
;MQAPETSSIDTGLIQLLDDYFEVIHAQDMNLFDSVFHKDCCLYSAQGGELVLRPYAVYRDQVANRQSPKELGNPRKDQILEIDQISDTMAWAKVQLQMFGGIMQDYLNLVKIDGKWWIIAKLYEKVGEY
;
A
#
# COMPACT_ATOMS: atom_id res chain seq x y z
N MET A 1 -29.78 9.75 7.17
CA MET A 1 -28.34 9.60 6.87
C MET A 1 -28.23 9.56 5.36
N GLN A 2 -27.72 10.62 4.73
CA GLN A 2 -27.33 10.56 3.32
C GLN A 2 -26.06 9.71 3.24
N ALA A 3 -26.03 8.74 2.34
CA ALA A 3 -24.77 8.10 1.97
C ALA A 3 -23.83 9.19 1.41
N PRO A 4 -22.53 9.16 1.72
CA PRO A 4 -21.60 10.09 1.10
C PRO A 4 -21.69 9.92 -0.42
N GLU A 5 -21.80 11.04 -1.14
CA GLU A 5 -21.64 11.03 -2.59
C GLU A 5 -20.19 10.68 -2.88
N THR A 6 -19.93 9.44 -3.29
CA THR A 6 -18.64 9.03 -3.84
C THR A 6 -18.53 9.68 -5.22
N SER A 7 -18.07 10.93 -5.26
CA SER A 7 -17.62 11.59 -6.48
C SER A 7 -16.63 10.70 -7.22
N SER A 8 -16.50 10.89 -8.54
CA SER A 8 -15.53 10.16 -9.37
C SER A 8 -14.17 10.03 -8.68
N ILE A 9 -13.70 8.80 -8.49
CA ILE A 9 -12.39 8.51 -7.90
C ILE A 9 -11.31 9.21 -8.74
N ASP A 10 -10.41 9.94 -8.07
CA ASP A 10 -9.29 10.64 -8.72
C ASP A 10 -8.38 9.63 -9.44
N THR A 11 -8.08 9.87 -10.72
CA THR A 11 -7.20 8.99 -11.50
C THR A 11 -5.78 8.97 -10.95
N GLY A 12 -5.33 10.03 -10.29
CA GLY A 12 -4.05 10.08 -9.59
C GLY A 12 -4.00 9.14 -8.37
N LEU A 13 -5.15 8.86 -7.75
CA LEU A 13 -5.24 7.85 -6.68
C LEU A 13 -5.08 6.44 -7.27
N ILE A 14 -5.73 6.16 -8.40
CA ILE A 14 -5.60 4.87 -9.10
C ILE A 14 -4.15 4.65 -9.54
N GLN A 15 -3.48 5.67 -10.09
CA GLN A 15 -2.07 5.57 -10.46
C GLN A 15 -1.18 5.28 -9.25
N LEU A 16 -1.40 5.95 -8.11
CA LEU A 16 -0.65 5.66 -6.89
C LEU A 16 -0.81 4.20 -6.44
N LEU A 17 -2.02 3.62 -6.56
CA LEU A 17 -2.25 2.22 -6.20
C LEU A 17 -1.53 1.25 -7.15
N ASP A 18 -1.43 1.58 -8.44
CA ASP A 18 -0.64 0.80 -9.41
C ASP A 18 0.86 0.87 -9.08
N ASP A 19 1.37 2.09 -8.83
CA ASP A 19 2.77 2.31 -8.40
C ASP A 19 3.07 1.57 -7.10
N TYR A 20 2.12 1.55 -6.17
CA TYR A 20 2.22 0.78 -4.93
C TYR A 20 2.40 -0.72 -5.20
N PHE A 21 1.63 -1.31 -6.10
CA PHE A 21 1.80 -2.72 -6.46
C PHE A 21 3.18 -2.99 -7.09
N GLU A 22 3.66 -2.09 -7.95
CA GLU A 22 5.02 -2.19 -8.51
C GLU A 22 6.09 -2.08 -7.40
N VAL A 23 5.94 -1.16 -6.44
CA VAL A 23 6.84 -1.04 -5.29
C VAL A 23 6.91 -2.35 -4.50
N ILE A 24 5.78 -3.00 -4.24
CA ILE A 24 5.78 -4.25 -3.48
C ILE A 24 6.45 -5.39 -4.28
N HIS A 25 6.20 -5.46 -5.59
CA HIS A 25 6.71 -6.54 -6.45
C HIS A 25 8.20 -6.36 -6.83
N ALA A 26 8.56 -5.19 -7.34
CA ALA A 26 9.89 -4.90 -7.88
C ALA A 26 10.85 -4.28 -6.86
N GLN A 27 10.33 -3.62 -5.81
CA GLN A 27 11.14 -2.99 -4.75
C GLN A 27 12.16 -1.96 -5.26
N ASP A 28 11.79 -1.22 -6.32
CA ASP A 28 12.53 -0.04 -6.75
C ASP A 28 12.39 1.08 -5.69
N MET A 29 13.51 1.41 -5.05
CA MET A 29 13.52 2.39 -3.97
C MET A 29 13.23 3.82 -4.43
N ASN A 30 13.47 4.15 -5.71
CA ASN A 30 13.07 5.46 -6.24
C ASN A 30 11.55 5.57 -6.32
N LEU A 31 10.89 4.50 -6.77
CA LEU A 31 9.43 4.44 -6.80
C LEU A 31 8.86 4.39 -5.38
N PHE A 32 9.48 3.61 -4.48
CA PHE A 32 9.09 3.54 -3.06
C PHE A 32 9.01 4.93 -2.42
N ASP A 33 10.02 5.76 -2.64
CA ASP A 33 10.11 7.12 -2.10
C ASP A 33 9.10 8.08 -2.71
N SER A 34 8.45 7.69 -3.81
CA SER A 34 7.34 8.43 -4.41
C SER A 34 5.96 7.93 -3.98
N VAL A 35 5.85 6.73 -3.40
CA VAL A 35 4.57 6.12 -3.01
C VAL A 35 4.27 6.34 -1.52
N PHE A 36 5.26 6.12 -0.66
CA PHE A 36 5.12 6.26 0.79
C PHE A 36 5.54 7.65 1.24
N HIS A 37 4.68 8.32 2.01
CA HIS A 37 5.11 9.53 2.69
C HIS A 37 6.16 9.19 3.75
N LYS A 38 7.19 10.03 3.92
CA LYS A 38 8.29 9.80 4.88
C LYS A 38 7.85 9.63 6.35
N ASP A 39 6.66 10.14 6.69
CA ASP A 39 6.08 10.07 8.03
C ASP A 39 5.08 8.90 8.15
N CYS A 40 5.03 7.99 7.16
CA CYS A 40 4.11 6.88 7.22
C CYS A 40 4.51 5.84 8.27
N CYS A 41 3.51 5.10 8.75
CA CYS A 41 3.72 3.92 9.59
C CYS A 41 2.93 2.73 9.05
N LEU A 42 3.52 1.55 9.18
CA LEU A 42 2.88 0.28 8.88
C LEU A 42 2.56 -0.46 10.17
N TYR A 43 1.42 -1.13 10.18
CA TYR A 43 0.92 -1.86 11.34
C TYR A 43 0.45 -3.26 10.95
N SER A 44 0.68 -4.24 11.82
CA SER A 44 0.00 -5.53 11.77
C SER A 44 -0.13 -6.14 13.17
N ALA A 45 -0.95 -7.18 13.29
CA ALA A 45 -1.11 -7.95 14.53
C ALA A 45 -0.56 -9.38 14.40
N GLN A 46 0.45 -9.57 13.54
CA GLN A 46 1.01 -10.89 13.24
C GLN A 46 1.58 -11.53 14.51
N GLY A 47 1.25 -12.81 14.73
CA GLY A 47 1.69 -13.53 15.94
C GLY A 47 0.96 -13.10 17.22
N GLY A 48 -0.11 -12.32 17.13
CA GLY A 48 -0.86 -11.83 18.29
C GLY A 48 -0.23 -10.61 18.98
N GLU A 49 0.85 -10.07 18.42
CA GLU A 49 1.53 -8.88 18.92
C GLU A 49 1.42 -7.72 17.93
N LEU A 50 1.35 -6.50 18.46
CA LEU A 50 1.37 -5.30 17.63
C LEU A 50 2.77 -5.12 17.01
N VAL A 51 2.81 -5.15 15.69
CA VAL A 51 4.00 -4.77 14.92
C VAL A 51 3.80 -3.36 14.41
N LEU A 52 4.73 -2.46 14.74
CA LEU A 52 4.82 -1.11 14.19
C LEU A 52 6.12 -0.97 13.39
N ARG A 53 6.02 -0.51 12.14
CA ARG A 53 7.18 -0.20 11.29
C ARG A 53 7.08 1.23 10.77
N PRO A 54 7.84 2.18 11.34
CA PRO A 54 8.00 3.51 10.76
C PRO A 54 8.64 3.44 9.38
N TYR A 55 8.41 4.47 8.55
CA TYR A 55 8.96 4.57 7.18
C TYR A 55 10.44 4.18 7.09
N ALA A 56 11.32 4.75 7.92
CA ALA A 56 12.77 4.50 7.84
C ALA A 56 13.11 3.01 8.03
N VAL A 57 12.43 2.35 8.99
CA VAL A 57 12.61 0.92 9.27
C VAL A 57 12.09 0.08 8.10
N TYR A 58 10.90 0.41 7.58
CA TYR A 58 10.32 -0.34 6.47
C TYR A 58 11.14 -0.16 5.18
N ARG A 59 11.56 1.07 4.88
CA ARG A 59 12.40 1.40 3.73
C ARG A 59 13.72 0.62 3.76
N ASP A 60 14.39 0.58 4.90
CA ASP A 60 15.63 -0.17 5.08
C ASP A 60 15.42 -1.69 4.87
N GLN A 61 14.33 -2.25 5.42
CA GLN A 61 13.98 -3.66 5.20
C GLN A 61 13.72 -3.99 3.73
N VAL A 62 13.06 -3.10 2.99
CA VAL A 62 12.78 -3.28 1.56
C VAL A 62 14.07 -3.17 0.74
N ALA A 63 14.94 -2.21 1.05
CA ALA A 63 16.20 -2.01 0.34
C ALA A 63 17.21 -3.16 0.52
N ASN A 64 17.12 -3.91 1.63
CA ASN A 64 18.08 -4.96 1.99
C ASN A 64 17.58 -6.39 1.75
N ARG A 65 16.43 -6.58 1.09
CA ARG A 65 15.90 -7.92 0.77
C ARG A 65 15.84 -8.15 -0.73
N GLN A 66 15.89 -9.42 -1.14
CA GLN A 66 15.62 -9.80 -2.52
C GLN A 66 14.13 -9.58 -2.84
N SER A 67 13.84 -8.95 -3.98
CA SER A 67 12.47 -8.59 -4.35
C SER A 67 11.64 -9.82 -4.77
N PRO A 68 10.30 -9.76 -4.63
CA PRO A 68 9.41 -10.78 -5.18
C PRO A 68 9.64 -11.02 -6.68
N LYS A 69 9.89 -9.96 -7.46
CA LYS A 69 10.22 -10.02 -8.88
C LYS A 69 11.47 -10.84 -9.16
N GLU A 70 12.57 -10.57 -8.46
CA GLU A 70 13.84 -11.33 -8.61
C GLU A 70 13.69 -12.78 -8.17
N LEU A 71 12.83 -13.05 -7.20
CA LEU A 71 12.49 -14.40 -6.75
C LEU A 71 11.50 -15.12 -7.68
N GLY A 72 11.04 -14.49 -8.76
CA GLY A 72 10.09 -15.08 -9.71
C GLY A 72 8.69 -15.27 -9.15
N ASN A 73 8.29 -14.48 -8.13
CA ASN A 73 6.95 -14.57 -7.56
C ASN A 73 5.90 -14.13 -8.60
N PRO A 74 4.76 -14.83 -8.68
CA PRO A 74 3.63 -14.37 -9.48
C PRO A 74 3.13 -13.02 -8.95
N ARG A 75 2.55 -12.24 -9.86
CA ARG A 75 1.95 -10.95 -9.56
C ARG A 75 0.46 -11.04 -9.84
N LYS A 76 -0.36 -10.81 -8.81
CA LYS A 76 -1.83 -10.80 -8.90
C LYS A 76 -2.39 -9.72 -7.99
N ASP A 77 -2.46 -8.53 -8.54
CA ASP A 77 -2.86 -7.33 -7.83
C ASP A 77 -4.33 -7.02 -8.05
N GLN A 78 -5.02 -6.59 -7.00
CA GLN A 78 -6.43 -6.23 -7.06
C GLN A 78 -6.71 -5.07 -6.12
N ILE A 79 -7.39 -4.05 -6.64
CA ILE A 79 -8.09 -3.08 -5.83
C ILE A 79 -9.43 -3.71 -5.46
N LEU A 80 -9.68 -3.93 -4.17
CA LEU A 80 -10.91 -4.54 -3.68
C LEU A 80 -11.98 -3.49 -3.38
N GLU A 81 -11.56 -2.35 -2.81
CA GLU A 81 -12.46 -1.26 -2.45
C GLU A 81 -11.67 0.05 -2.39
N ILE A 82 -12.33 1.16 -2.73
CA ILE A 82 -11.83 2.52 -2.55
C ILE A 82 -12.96 3.36 -1.99
N ASP A 83 -12.64 4.16 -0.97
CA ASP A 83 -13.49 5.23 -0.47
C ASP A 83 -12.71 6.55 -0.51
N GLN A 84 -13.17 7.49 -1.32
CA GLN A 84 -12.59 8.82 -1.43
C GLN A 84 -13.59 9.83 -0.88
N ILE A 85 -13.27 10.39 0.28
CA ILE A 85 -14.17 11.29 1.02
C ILE A 85 -13.95 12.77 0.69
N SER A 86 -12.84 13.10 0.03
CA SER A 86 -12.51 14.45 -0.43
C SER A 86 -11.45 14.43 -1.54
N ASP A 87 -11.13 15.60 -2.09
CA ASP A 87 -9.99 15.77 -3.02
C ASP A 87 -8.62 15.51 -2.37
N THR A 88 -8.56 15.33 -1.06
CA THR A 88 -7.31 15.21 -0.30
C THR A 88 -7.21 14.00 0.60
N MET A 89 -8.27 13.21 0.75
CA MET A 89 -8.29 12.03 1.62
C MET A 89 -9.03 10.87 0.98
N ALA A 90 -8.41 9.70 1.07
CA ALA A 90 -8.98 8.45 0.60
C ALA A 90 -8.49 7.28 1.44
N TRP A 91 -9.19 6.16 1.30
CA TRP A 91 -8.83 4.87 1.83
C TRP A 91 -9.00 3.82 0.74
N ALA A 92 -8.14 2.80 0.74
CA ALA A 92 -8.25 1.69 -0.19
C ALA A 92 -7.99 0.35 0.51
N LYS A 93 -8.79 -0.65 0.15
CA LYS A 93 -8.51 -2.06 0.42
C LYS A 93 -7.93 -2.70 -0.84
N VAL A 94 -6.76 -3.30 -0.73
CA VAL A 94 -6.08 -3.95 -1.86
C VAL A 94 -5.64 -5.38 -1.51
N GLN A 95 -5.37 -6.17 -2.55
CA GLN A 95 -4.79 -7.51 -2.44
C GLN A 95 -3.62 -7.66 -3.40
N LEU A 96 -2.56 -8.33 -2.96
CA LEU A 96 -1.37 -8.61 -3.77
C LEU A 96 -0.70 -9.91 -3.34
N GLN A 97 0.32 -10.33 -4.10
CA GLN A 97 1.10 -11.53 -3.86
C GLN A 97 2.57 -11.18 -3.59
N MET A 98 3.14 -11.71 -2.50
CA MET A 98 4.58 -11.60 -2.23
C MET A 98 5.06 -12.73 -1.31
N PHE A 99 6.26 -13.25 -1.56
CA PHE A 99 6.93 -14.25 -0.72
C PHE A 99 6.05 -15.46 -0.38
N GLY A 100 5.28 -15.96 -1.35
CA GLY A 100 4.33 -17.08 -1.18
C GLY A 100 3.05 -16.75 -0.40
N GLY A 101 2.83 -15.48 -0.04
CA GLY A 101 1.66 -15.02 0.69
C GLY A 101 0.68 -14.20 -0.17
N ILE A 102 -0.61 -14.43 0.03
CA ILE A 102 -1.67 -13.52 -0.41
C ILE A 102 -1.88 -12.50 0.70
N MET A 103 -1.58 -11.23 0.41
CA MET A 103 -1.66 -10.12 1.36
C MET A 103 -2.91 -9.30 1.09
N GLN A 104 -3.58 -8.83 2.14
CA GLN A 104 -4.54 -7.73 2.05
C GLN A 104 -4.05 -6.56 2.87
N ASP A 105 -4.13 -5.36 2.27
CA ASP A 105 -3.69 -4.14 2.88
C ASP A 105 -4.84 -3.13 2.94
N TYR A 106 -4.93 -2.42 4.07
CA TYR A 106 -5.70 -1.19 4.20
C TYR A 106 -4.76 0.00 4.11
N LEU A 107 -4.89 0.75 3.02
CA LEU A 107 -4.09 1.92 2.72
C LEU A 107 -4.88 3.17 3.08
N ASN A 108 -4.32 4.01 3.93
CA ASN A 108 -4.84 5.34 4.23
C ASN A 108 -4.01 6.35 3.45
N LEU A 109 -4.69 7.20 2.67
CA LEU A 109 -4.07 8.02 1.65
C LEU A 109 -4.41 9.49 1.84
N VAL A 110 -3.42 10.34 1.58
CA VAL A 110 -3.57 11.80 1.63
C VAL A 110 -3.01 12.42 0.36
N LYS A 111 -3.64 13.49 -0.13
CA LYS A 111 -3.12 14.32 -1.22
C LYS A 111 -2.47 15.57 -0.64
N ILE A 112 -1.16 15.74 -0.87
CA ILE A 112 -0.37 16.89 -0.43
C ILE A 112 0.33 17.45 -1.65
N ASP A 113 0.25 18.76 -1.86
CA ASP A 113 0.84 19.47 -3.00
C ASP A 113 0.50 18.84 -4.37
N GLY A 114 -0.77 18.43 -4.52
CA GLY A 114 -1.29 17.86 -5.75
C GLY A 114 -0.95 16.38 -5.98
N LYS A 115 -0.21 15.74 -5.07
CA LYS A 115 0.22 14.35 -5.17
C LYS A 115 -0.36 13.48 -4.06
N TRP A 116 -0.84 12.29 -4.41
CA TRP A 116 -1.29 11.28 -3.45
C TRP A 116 -0.12 10.55 -2.80
N TRP A 117 -0.29 10.18 -1.54
CA TRP A 117 0.70 9.45 -0.73
C TRP A 117 0.03 8.44 0.17
N ILE A 118 0.71 7.32 0.45
CA ILE A 118 0.34 6.41 1.54
C ILE A 118 0.91 6.97 2.85
N ILE A 119 0.04 7.25 3.83
CA ILE A 119 0.44 7.76 5.17
C ILE A 119 0.27 6.70 6.27
N ALA A 120 -0.59 5.72 6.09
CA ALA A 120 -0.66 4.56 6.98
C ALA A 120 -1.09 3.31 6.23
N LYS A 121 -0.50 2.17 6.61
CA LYS A 121 -0.84 0.87 6.04
C LYS A 121 -1.05 -0.15 7.15
N LEU A 122 -2.22 -0.79 7.17
CA LEU A 122 -2.41 -2.04 7.91
C LEU A 122 -2.28 -3.19 6.92
N TYR A 123 -1.64 -4.29 7.31
CA TYR A 123 -1.44 -5.42 6.43
C TYR A 123 -1.66 -6.75 7.14
N GLU A 124 -2.21 -7.71 6.40
CA GLU A 124 -2.43 -9.06 6.90
C GLU A 124 -2.17 -10.10 5.80
N LYS A 125 -1.62 -11.25 6.17
CA LYS A 125 -1.54 -12.40 5.28
C LYS A 125 -2.85 -13.18 5.39
N VAL A 126 -3.61 -13.23 4.31
CA VAL A 126 -4.94 -13.88 4.27
C VAL A 126 -4.93 -15.23 3.55
N GLY A 127 -3.80 -15.62 2.96
CA GLY A 127 -3.64 -16.90 2.27
C GLY A 127 -2.24 -17.13 1.73
N GLU A 128 -2.08 -18.19 0.93
CA GLU A 128 -0.84 -18.65 0.30
C GLU A 128 -1.09 -19.05 -1.16
N TYR A 129 -0.03 -19.10 -1.98
CA TYR A 129 -0.07 -19.54 -3.38
C TYR A 129 1.16 -20.34 -3.78
#